data_AF-A0A5C5TTE6-F1
#
_entry.id   AF-A0A5C5TTE6-F1
#
_cell.length_a   1.000
_cell.length_b   1.000
_cell.length_c   1.000
_cell.angle_alpha   90.00
_cell.angle_beta   90.00
_cell.angle_gamma   90.00
#
_symmetry.space_group_name_H-M   'P 1'
#
loop_
_entity.id
_entity.type
_entity.pdbx_description
1 polymer ?
#
loop_
_entity_poly.entity_id
_entity_poly.type
_entity_poly.pdbx_seq_one_letter_code
_entity_poly.pdbx_strand_id
1 'polypeptide(L)'
;MELRIRELRQQLGITVKQMSEQTGIHRRNLETYHQGTTPSIQTIEKIAKAYNVNPAWLVGWSDNLDVVEEPVYIEVDKGRLPPYWNNDNGGKLISWK
;
A
#
# COMPACT_ATOMS: atom_id res chain seq x y z
N MET A 1 19.54 -1.23 -7.68
CA MET A 1 18.36 -1.42 -6.81
C MET A 1 18.90 -1.74 -5.44
N GLU A 2 18.68 -0.87 -4.47
CA GLU A 2 19.21 -1.03 -3.11
C GLU A 2 18.05 -1.39 -2.18
N LEU A 3 18.13 -2.55 -1.55
CA LEU A 3 17.08 -3.05 -0.66
C LEU A 3 17.21 -2.37 0.71
N ARG A 4 16.21 -1.57 1.10
CA ARG A 4 16.17 -0.81 2.37
C ARG A 4 15.85 -1.67 3.61
N ILE A 5 16.07 -2.98 3.52
CA ILE A 5 15.83 -3.94 4.63
C ILE A 5 16.70 -3.59 5.85
N ARG A 6 17.92 -3.09 5.63
CA ARG A 6 18.80 -2.69 6.74
C ARG A 6 18.25 -1.48 7.48
N GLU A 7 17.76 -0.48 6.77
CA GLU A 7 17.16 0.73 7.35
C GLU A 7 15.91 0.39 8.15
N LEU A 8 15.03 -0.43 7.58
CA LEU A 8 13.82 -0.90 8.25
C LEU A 8 14.16 -1.63 9.57
N ARG A 9 15.17 -2.49 9.57
CA ARG A 9 15.63 -3.18 10.79
C ARG A 9 16.25 -2.24 11.81
N GLN A 10 16.97 -1.21 11.37
CA GLN A 10 17.56 -0.20 12.26
C GLN A 10 16.47 0.66 12.91
N GLN A 11 15.46 1.08 12.15
CA GLN A 11 14.32 1.83 12.67
C GLN A 11 13.52 1.03 13.71
N LEU A 12 13.34 -0.27 13.47
CA LEU A 12 12.61 -1.16 14.39
C LEU A 12 13.48 -1.70 15.53
N GLY A 13 14.81 -1.57 15.45
CA GLY A 13 15.74 -2.12 16.45
C GLY A 13 15.78 -3.65 16.51
N ILE A 14 15.44 -4.36 15.42
CA ILE A 14 15.28 -5.82 15.41
C ILE A 14 16.45 -6.59 14.78
N THR A 15 16.70 -7.78 15.31
CA THR A 15 17.70 -8.72 14.76
C THR A 15 17.20 -9.44 13.51
N VAL A 16 18.12 -9.99 12.69
CA VAL A 16 17.74 -10.81 11.51
C VAL A 16 16.89 -12.01 11.93
N LYS A 17 17.19 -12.59 13.10
CA LYS A 17 16.46 -13.73 13.65
C LYS A 17 15.00 -13.36 13.96
N GLN A 18 14.77 -12.25 14.64
CA GLN A 18 13.42 -11.77 14.94
C GLN A 18 12.65 -11.43 13.66
N MET A 19 13.31 -10.79 12.69
CA MET A 19 12.69 -10.52 11.38
C MET A 19 12.31 -11.81 10.64
N SER A 20 13.17 -12.83 10.72
CA SER A 20 12.90 -14.16 10.15
C SER A 20 11.67 -14.82 10.79
N GLU A 21 11.54 -14.74 12.12
CA GLU A 21 10.38 -15.27 12.86
C GLU A 21 9.08 -14.52 12.53
N GLN A 22 9.14 -13.19 12.39
CA GLN A 22 7.96 -12.36 12.09
C GLN A 22 7.48 -12.49 10.64
N THR A 23 8.40 -12.55 9.69
CA THR A 23 8.07 -12.62 8.25
C THR A 23 7.89 -14.05 7.73
N GLY A 24 8.34 -15.05 8.50
CA GLY A 24 8.41 -16.44 8.07
C GLY A 24 9.46 -16.70 6.97
N ILE A 25 10.32 -15.72 6.68
CA ILE A 25 11.38 -15.85 5.67
C ILE A 25 12.61 -16.44 6.34
N HIS A 26 13.23 -17.44 5.70
CA HIS A 26 14.42 -18.07 6.24
C HIS A 26 15.58 -17.08 6.40
N ARG A 27 16.29 -17.11 7.54
CA ARG A 27 17.41 -16.22 7.86
C ARG A 27 18.43 -16.06 6.72
N ARG A 28 18.80 -17.17 6.09
CA ARG A 28 19.73 -17.18 4.93
C ARG A 28 19.25 -16.27 3.81
N ASN A 29 17.95 -16.28 3.49
CA ASN A 29 17.40 -15.46 2.42
C ASN A 29 17.49 -13.97 2.78
N LEU A 30 17.20 -13.60 4.03
CA LEU A 30 17.35 -12.22 4.51
C LEU A 30 18.79 -11.74 4.41
N GLU A 31 19.76 -12.59 4.75
CA GLU A 31 21.20 -12.29 4.59
C GLU A 31 21.59 -12.12 3.11
N THR A 32 21.06 -12.95 2.23
CA THR A 32 21.29 -12.86 0.78
C THR A 32 20.66 -11.59 0.19
N TYR A 33 19.51 -11.15 0.69
CA TYR A 33 18.89 -9.87 0.30
C TYR A 33 19.72 -8.67 0.76
N HIS A 34 20.34 -8.75 1.94
CA HIS A 34 21.30 -7.74 2.40
C HIS A 34 22.55 -7.63 1.50
N GLN A 35 22.92 -8.71 0.81
CA GLN A 35 24.06 -8.74 -0.11
C GLN A 35 23.70 -8.26 -1.53
N GLY A 36 22.45 -7.83 -1.77
CA GLY A 36 22.02 -7.27 -3.05
C GLY A 36 21.33 -8.26 -3.98
N THR A 37 20.94 -9.45 -3.49
CA THR A 37 20.09 -10.35 -4.28
C THR A 37 18.65 -9.85 -4.30
N THR A 38 18.04 -9.82 -5.48
CA THR A 38 16.64 -9.41 -5.65
C THR A 38 15.69 -10.51 -5.15
N PRO A 39 14.85 -10.25 -4.13
CA PRO A 39 13.80 -11.17 -3.71
C PRO A 39 12.70 -11.30 -4.77
N SER A 40 11.89 -12.36 -4.67
CA SER A 40 10.63 -12.45 -5.42
C SER A 40 9.64 -11.39 -4.94
N ILE A 41 8.76 -10.94 -5.84
CA ILE A 41 7.66 -10.01 -5.55
C ILE A 41 6.83 -10.51 -4.36
N GLN A 42 6.55 -11.82 -4.27
CA GLN A 42 5.81 -12.41 -3.16
C GLN A 42 6.52 -12.22 -1.81
N THR A 43 7.86 -12.27 -1.81
CA THR A 43 8.66 -12.07 -0.60
C THR A 43 8.66 -10.60 -0.20
N ILE A 44 8.77 -9.69 -1.17
CA ILE A 44 8.68 -8.24 -0.94
C ILE A 44 7.32 -7.91 -0.32
N GLU A 45 6.23 -8.41 -0.88
CA GLU A 45 4.88 -8.22 -0.33
C GLU A 45 4.72 -8.77 1.09
N LYS A 46 5.30 -9.93 1.38
CA LYS A 46 5.25 -10.50 2.75
C LYS A 46 5.96 -9.60 3.76
N ILE A 47 7.15 -9.09 3.42
CA ILE A 47 7.88 -8.16 4.29
C ILE A 47 7.10 -6.86 4.44
N ALA A 48 6.61 -6.31 3.32
CA ALA A 48 5.81 -5.09 3.29
C ALA A 48 4.58 -5.19 4.19
N LYS A 49 3.82 -6.30 4.09
CA LYS A 49 2.65 -6.58 4.92
C LYS A 49 3.00 -6.77 6.40
N ALA A 50 4.09 -7.47 6.72
CA ALA A 50 4.50 -7.72 8.09
C ALA A 50 4.86 -6.43 8.85
N TYR A 51 5.42 -5.44 8.16
CA TYR A 51 5.86 -4.18 8.75
C TYR A 51 5.02 -2.97 8.35
N ASN A 52 3.93 -3.18 7.62
CA ASN A 52 3.06 -2.14 7.05
C ASN A 52 3.82 -1.04 6.30
N VAL A 53 4.81 -1.44 5.48
CA VAL A 53 5.63 -0.51 4.69
C VAL A 53 5.32 -0.62 3.21
N ASN A 54 5.55 0.47 2.47
CA ASN A 54 5.39 0.47 1.02
C ASN A 54 6.41 -0.50 0.35
N PRO A 55 5.96 -1.46 -0.46
CA PRO A 55 6.86 -2.37 -1.16
C PRO A 55 7.82 -1.66 -2.13
N ALA A 56 7.39 -0.54 -2.74
CA ALA A 56 8.24 0.28 -3.62
C ALA A 56 9.37 0.98 -2.85
N TRP A 57 9.10 1.41 -1.61
CA TRP A 57 10.13 1.95 -0.73
C TRP A 57 11.13 0.87 -0.30
N LEU A 58 10.64 -0.34 0.01
CA LEU A 58 11.49 -1.45 0.46
C LEU A 58 12.55 -1.83 -0.59
N VAL A 59 12.21 -1.75 -1.88
CA VAL A 59 13.12 -2.00 -3.00
C VAL A 59 13.91 -0.76 -3.46
N GLY A 60 13.67 0.40 -2.86
CA GLY A 60 14.35 1.65 -3.18
C GLY A 60 13.91 2.27 -4.52
N TRP A 61 12.67 2.01 -4.96
CA TRP A 61 12.07 2.67 -6.13
C TRP A 61 11.37 3.98 -5.78
N SER A 62 11.00 4.19 -4.51
CA SER A 62 10.43 5.44 -4.01
C SER A 62 11.11 5.87 -2.72
N ASP A 63 11.25 7.19 -2.54
CA ASP A 63 11.73 7.78 -1.29
C ASP A 63 10.62 7.99 -0.26
N ASN A 64 9.37 8.02 -0.73
CA ASN A 64 8.24 8.18 0.17
C ASN A 64 7.99 6.88 0.96
N LEU A 65 7.96 7.02 2.27
CA LEU A 65 7.58 5.97 3.23
C LEU A 65 6.04 5.88 3.34
N ASP A 66 5.32 6.22 2.27
CA ASP A 66 3.88 6.40 2.27
C ASP A 66 3.23 5.13 2.82
N VAL A 67 2.61 5.28 4.00
CA VAL A 67 1.78 4.26 4.62
C VAL A 67 0.74 3.89 3.57
N VAL A 68 0.53 2.59 3.37
CA VAL A 68 -0.61 2.13 2.59
C VAL A 68 -1.84 2.51 3.40
N GLU A 69 -2.32 3.74 3.23
CA GLU A 69 -3.61 4.16 3.75
C GLU A 69 -4.62 3.24 3.08
N GLU A 70 -5.31 2.42 3.90
CA GLU A 70 -6.46 1.67 3.40
C GLU A 70 -7.37 2.67 2.70
N PRO A 71 -7.88 2.39 1.49
CA PRO A 71 -8.77 3.32 0.81
C PRO A 71 -9.99 3.51 1.69
N VAL A 72 -10.06 4.66 2.37
CA VAL A 72 -11.22 5.04 3.15
C VAL A 72 -12.33 5.28 2.15
N TYR A 73 -13.30 4.38 2.12
CA TYR A 73 -14.55 4.62 1.42
C TYR A 73 -15.25 5.77 2.14
N ILE A 74 -15.09 6.97 1.60
CA ILE A 74 -15.97 8.08 1.95
C ILE A 74 -17.32 7.71 1.36
N GLU A 75 -18.27 7.32 2.21
CA GLU A 75 -19.67 7.31 1.81
C GLU A 75 -20.02 8.77 1.49
N VAL A 76 -19.88 9.12 0.20
CA VAL A 76 -20.41 10.37 -0.31
C VAL A 76 -21.91 10.23 -0.09
N ASP A 77 -22.45 10.98 0.89
CA ASP A 77 -23.88 11.09 1.11
C ASP A 77 -24.50 11.24 -0.27
N LYS A 78 -25.25 10.22 -0.71
CA LYS A 78 -25.65 10.07 -2.10
C LYS A 78 -26.55 11.26 -2.38
N GLY A 79 -25.95 12.35 -2.87
CA GLY A 79 -26.67 13.50 -3.39
C GLY A 79 -27.63 12.91 -4.40
N ARG A 80 -28.92 12.92 -4.03
CA ARG A 80 -30.00 12.24 -4.74
C ARG A 80 -29.89 12.59 -6.21
N LEU A 81 -29.32 11.69 -7.03
CA LEU A 81 -29.25 11.88 -8.47
C LEU A 81 -30.70 12.07 -8.92
N PRO A 82 -31.08 13.27 -9.41
CA PRO A 82 -32.45 13.48 -9.84
C PRO A 82 -32.74 12.46 -10.96
N PRO A 83 -33.89 11.78 -10.94
CA PRO A 83 -34.26 10.89 -12.02
C PRO A 83 -34.19 11.65 -13.34
N TYR A 84 -33.40 11.13 -14.29
CA TYR A 84 -33.00 11.77 -15.56
C TYR A 84 -34.12 11.97 -16.59
N TRP A 85 -35.35 12.15 -16.13
CA TRP A 85 -36.52 12.32 -16.99
C TRP A 85 -37.28 13.63 -16.76
N ASN A 86 -36.84 14.53 -15.85
CA ASN A 86 -37.52 15.83 -15.73
C ASN A 86 -36.72 16.97 -15.06
N ASN A 87 -35.59 17.40 -15.63
CA ASN A 87 -34.95 18.65 -15.21
C ASN A 87 -34.51 19.47 -16.42
N ASP A 88 -35.23 20.55 -16.74
CA ASP A 88 -34.58 21.66 -17.41
C ASP A 88 -33.58 22.28 -16.41
N ASN A 89 -32.42 22.75 -16.85
CA ASN A 89 -31.35 23.18 -15.93
C ASN A 89 -31.69 24.49 -15.16
N GLY A 90 -32.99 24.82 -15.02
CA GLY A 90 -33.56 25.95 -14.29
C GLY A 90 -34.69 25.57 -13.32
N GLY A 91 -34.97 24.29 -13.09
CA GLY A 91 -35.91 23.83 -12.05
C GLY A 91 -37.40 23.98 -12.40
N LYS A 92 -37.77 24.07 -13.69
CA LYS A 92 -39.16 24.01 -14.14
C LYS A 92 -39.46 22.66 -14.80
N LEU A 93 -40.60 22.09 -14.41
CA LEU A 93 -41.08 20.83 -14.98
C LEU A 93 -41.60 21.09 -16.40
N ILE A 94 -41.06 20.40 -17.39
CA ILE A 94 -41.53 20.50 -18.78
C ILE A 94 -42.80 19.63 -18.89
N SER A 95 -43.96 20.27 -19.04
CA SER A 95 -45.21 19.58 -19.35
C SER A 95 -45.28 19.34 -20.85
N TRP A 96 -45.21 18.09 -21.27
CA TRP A 96 -45.58 17.70 -22.62
C TRP A 96 -47.10 17.50 -22.68
N LYS A 97 -47.74 18.21 -23.62
CA LYS A 97 -49.19 18.22 -23.86
C LYS A 97 -49.56 17.11 -24.84
#